data_AF-A0A2V8T1H2-F1
#
_entry.id   AF-A0A2V8T1H2-F1
#
_cell.length_a   1.000
_cell.length_b   1.000
_cell.length_c   1.000
_cell.angle_alpha   90.00
_cell.angle_beta   90.00
_cell.angle_gamma   90.00
#
_symmetry.space_group_name_H-M   'P 1'
#
loop_
_entity.id
_entity.type
_entity.pdbx_description
1 polymer ?
#
loop_
_entity_poly.entity_id
_entity_poly.type
_entity_poly.pdbx_seq_one_letter_code
_entity_poly.pdbx_strand_id
1 'polypeptide(L)'
;MIDTLMRANQYSEHARLVKALALTDALDAAEIGSRAADGMNQEQWCLIAAACRIKPPSNETRLKCVDLLKAREAAREKLRGRDPFAEMKGLRYDAYIRRATGGLDPGDPS
;
A
#
# COMPACT_ATOMS: atom_id res chain seq x y z
N MET A 1 4.99 -38.46 2.12
CA MET A 1 3.66 -38.11 2.68
C MET A 1 3.68 -36.88 3.59
N ILE A 2 4.85 -36.48 4.14
CA ILE A 2 4.99 -35.26 4.97
C ILE A 2 5.05 -33.97 4.10
N ASP A 3 5.59 -34.04 2.88
CA ASP A 3 5.68 -32.88 1.97
C ASP A 3 4.34 -32.29 1.52
N THR A 4 3.27 -33.09 1.54
CA THR A 4 1.94 -32.62 1.15
C THR A 4 1.27 -31.79 2.26
N LEU A 5 1.60 -32.05 3.53
CA LEU A 5 1.06 -31.32 4.68
C LEU A 5 1.78 -29.99 4.93
N MET A 6 3.07 -29.89 4.60
CA MET A 6 3.82 -28.61 4.63
C MET A 6 3.32 -27.62 3.57
N ARG A 7 2.82 -28.10 2.41
CA ARG A 7 2.25 -27.25 1.36
C ARG A 7 0.87 -26.68 1.69
N ALA A 8 0.11 -27.33 2.58
CA ALA A 8 -1.23 -26.88 2.97
C ALA A 8 -1.19 -25.65 3.89
N ASN A 9 -0.10 -25.47 4.66
CA ASN A 9 0.08 -24.34 5.58
C ASN A 9 0.78 -23.12 4.94
N GLN A 10 1.06 -23.21 3.63
CA GLN A 10 1.90 -22.29 2.86
C GLN A 10 1.12 -21.51 1.80
N TYR A 11 -0.21 -21.36 1.96
CA TYR A 11 -0.86 -20.10 1.55
C TYR A 11 -0.43 -19.01 2.54
N SER A 12 0.86 -18.72 2.44
CA SER A 12 1.69 -18.05 3.42
C SER A 12 1.11 -16.68 3.75
N GLU A 13 1.42 -16.19 4.93
CA GLU A 13 1.08 -14.82 5.31
C GLU A 13 1.35 -13.79 4.20
N HIS A 14 2.41 -13.99 3.42
CA HIS A 14 2.70 -13.20 2.22
C HIS A 14 1.59 -13.23 1.16
N ALA A 15 1.04 -14.39 0.82
CA ALA A 15 -0.05 -14.48 -0.14
C ALA A 15 -1.31 -13.75 0.36
N ARG A 16 -1.58 -13.77 1.67
CA ARG A 16 -2.66 -12.97 2.28
C ARG A 16 -2.36 -11.49 2.17
N LEU A 17 -1.13 -11.07 2.45
CA LEU A 17 -0.71 -9.67 2.38
C LEU A 17 -0.81 -9.12 0.94
N VAL A 18 -0.36 -9.87 -0.06
CA VAL A 18 -0.44 -9.47 -1.48
C VAL A 18 -1.89 -9.30 -1.91
N LYS A 19 -2.78 -10.23 -1.51
CA LYS A 19 -4.22 -10.09 -1.77
C LYS A 19 -4.81 -8.88 -1.07
N ALA A 20 -4.45 -8.66 0.19
CA ALA A 20 -4.91 -7.50 0.96
C ALA A 20 -4.47 -6.19 0.31
N LEU A 21 -3.23 -6.10 -0.19
CA LEU A 21 -2.73 -4.93 -0.91
C LEU A 21 -3.54 -4.67 -2.18
N ALA A 22 -3.75 -5.67 -3.02
CA ALA A 22 -4.52 -5.52 -4.25
C ALA A 22 -5.98 -5.10 -3.98
N LEU A 23 -6.62 -5.66 -2.94
CA LEU A 23 -7.96 -5.25 -2.50
C LEU A 23 -7.96 -3.82 -1.96
N THR A 24 -6.93 -3.44 -1.19
CA THR A 24 -6.75 -2.08 -0.65
C THR A 24 -6.67 -1.09 -1.81
N ASP A 25 -5.87 -1.37 -2.84
CA ASP A 25 -5.74 -0.51 -4.02
C ASP A 25 -7.07 -0.34 -4.75
N ALA A 26 -7.84 -1.42 -4.93
CA ALA A 26 -9.13 -1.35 -5.60
C ALA A 26 -10.16 -0.54 -4.79
N LEU A 27 -10.22 -0.74 -3.48
CA LEU A 27 -11.09 0.02 -2.59
C LEU A 27 -10.73 1.50 -2.58
N ASP A 28 -9.43 1.79 -2.49
CA ASP A 28 -8.88 3.14 -2.46
C ASP A 28 -9.13 3.89 -3.78
N ALA A 29 -8.96 3.21 -4.92
CA ALA A 29 -9.29 3.75 -6.24
C ALA A 29 -10.80 3.99 -6.43
N ALA A 30 -11.64 3.23 -5.73
CA ALA A 30 -13.09 3.41 -5.67
C ALA A 30 -13.54 4.41 -4.58
N GLU A 31 -12.60 5.09 -3.92
CA GLU A 31 -12.84 6.05 -2.83
C GLU A 31 -13.57 5.44 -1.62
N ILE A 32 -13.42 4.13 -1.41
CA ILE A 32 -13.99 3.41 -0.28
C ILE A 32 -12.99 3.42 0.88
N GLY A 33 -13.28 4.26 1.89
CA GLY A 33 -12.46 4.38 3.09
C GLY A 33 -12.55 3.17 4.04
N SER A 34 -11.63 3.14 5.00
CA SER A 34 -11.45 2.05 5.96
C SER A 34 -12.71 1.73 6.77
N ARG A 35 -13.46 2.75 7.20
CA ARG A 35 -14.73 2.58 7.94
C ARG A 35 -15.80 1.89 7.11
N ALA A 36 -15.91 2.24 5.82
CA ALA A 36 -16.89 1.63 4.94
C ALA A 36 -16.52 0.17 4.65
N ALA A 37 -15.23 -0.09 4.39
CA ALA A 37 -14.71 -1.44 4.19
C ALA A 37 -14.90 -2.34 5.42
N ASP A 38 -14.72 -1.81 6.64
CA ASP A 38 -14.92 -2.55 7.90
C ASP A 38 -16.40 -2.95 8.11
N GLY A 39 -17.34 -2.14 7.62
CA GLY A 39 -18.77 -2.42 7.66
C GLY A 39 -19.27 -3.34 6.54
N MET A 40 -18.42 -3.76 5.61
CA MET A 40 -18.86 -4.58 4.48
C MET A 40 -19.16 -6.02 4.89
N ASN A 41 -20.27 -6.54 4.36
CA ASN A 41 -20.64 -7.95 4.54
C ASN A 41 -19.83 -8.89 3.63
N GLN A 42 -19.99 -10.19 3.82
CA GLN A 42 -19.30 -11.23 3.05
C GLN A 42 -19.51 -11.10 1.53
N GLU A 43 -20.74 -10.80 1.10
CA GLU A 43 -21.10 -10.74 -0.33
C GLU A 43 -20.42 -9.57 -1.02
N GLN A 44 -20.38 -8.40 -0.37
CA GLN A 44 -19.67 -7.22 -0.85
C GLN A 44 -18.17 -7.51 -1.03
N TRP A 45 -17.55 -8.16 -0.05
CA TRP A 45 -16.15 -8.59 -0.15
C TRP A 45 -15.90 -9.59 -1.28
N CYS A 46 -16.84 -10.50 -1.53
CA CYS A 46 -16.76 -11.44 -2.66
C CYS A 46 -16.84 -10.70 -4.00
N LEU A 47 -17.72 -9.70 -4.14
CA LEU A 47 -17.84 -8.89 -5.36
C LEU A 47 -16.56 -8.11 -5.65
N ILE A 48 -16.00 -7.44 -4.65
CA ILE A 48 -14.73 -6.69 -4.81
C ILE A 48 -13.60 -7.64 -5.19
N ALA A 49 -13.51 -8.80 -4.52
CA ALA A 49 -12.49 -9.79 -4.84
C ALA A 49 -12.62 -10.32 -6.28
N ALA A 50 -13.85 -10.58 -6.73
CA ALA A 50 -14.11 -10.98 -8.10
C ALA A 50 -13.70 -9.90 -9.11
N ALA A 51 -14.00 -8.64 -8.85
CA ALA A 51 -13.56 -7.51 -9.67
C ALA A 51 -12.03 -7.42 -9.75
N CYS A 52 -11.34 -7.72 -8.65
CA CYS A 52 -9.88 -7.78 -8.58
C CYS A 52 -9.29 -9.08 -9.15
N ARG A 53 -10.11 -10.03 -9.62
CA ARG A 53 -9.70 -11.39 -10.05
C ARG A 53 -8.96 -12.16 -8.95
N ILE A 54 -9.35 -11.95 -7.70
CA ILE A 54 -8.81 -12.61 -6.52
C ILE A 54 -9.85 -13.59 -5.99
N LYS A 55 -9.40 -14.73 -5.43
CA LYS A 55 -10.28 -15.63 -4.68
C LYS A 55 -10.93 -14.90 -3.50
N PRO A 56 -12.14 -15.31 -3.06
CA PRO A 56 -12.79 -14.73 -1.89
C PRO A 56 -11.82 -14.60 -0.70
N PRO A 57 -11.65 -13.40 -0.13
CA PRO A 57 -10.70 -13.18 0.93
C PRO A 57 -11.20 -13.82 2.22
N SER A 58 -10.28 -14.42 2.97
CA SER A 58 -10.52 -14.83 4.36
C SER A 58 -10.73 -13.62 5.26
N ASN A 59 -11.32 -13.81 6.44
CA ASN A 59 -11.47 -12.73 7.42
C ASN A 59 -10.14 -12.05 7.76
N GLU A 60 -9.06 -12.83 7.91
CA GLU A 60 -7.72 -12.28 8.18
C GLU A 60 -7.21 -11.39 7.03
N THR A 61 -7.52 -11.74 5.77
CA THR A 61 -7.14 -10.92 4.61
C THR A 61 -7.92 -9.60 4.60
N ARG A 62 -9.19 -9.62 5.01
CA ARG A 62 -10.03 -8.42 5.15
C ARG A 62 -9.50 -7.51 6.24
N LEU A 63 -9.19 -8.06 7.41
CA LEU A 63 -8.61 -7.31 8.52
C LEU A 63 -7.30 -6.61 8.08
N LYS A 64 -6.38 -7.35 7.44
CA LYS A 64 -5.16 -6.75 6.88
C LYS A 64 -5.45 -5.65 5.85
N CYS A 65 -6.46 -5.81 5.00
CA CYS A 65 -6.88 -4.80 4.02
C CYS A 65 -7.40 -3.53 4.72
N VAL A 66 -8.25 -3.68 5.74
CA VAL A 66 -8.77 -2.56 6.53
C VAL A 66 -7.65 -1.83 7.27
N ASP A 67 -6.69 -2.55 7.84
CA ASP A 67 -5.52 -1.96 8.51
C ASP A 67 -4.64 -1.16 7.54
N LEU A 68 -4.44 -1.68 6.32
CA LEU A 68 -3.71 -0.97 5.27
C LEU A 68 -4.44 0.31 4.83
N LEU A 69 -5.77 0.28 4.70
CA LEU A 69 -6.57 1.47 4.42
C LEU A 69 -6.43 2.53 5.53
N LYS A 70 -6.54 2.12 6.80
CA LYS A 70 -6.32 3.02 7.95
C LYS A 70 -4.93 3.66 7.92
N ALA A 71 -3.90 2.87 7.61
CA ALA A 71 -2.53 3.37 7.50
C ALA A 71 -2.38 4.39 6.37
N ARG A 72 -3.02 4.16 5.21
CA ARG A 72 -3.03 5.11 4.08
C ARG A 72 -3.74 6.41 4.42
N GLU A 73 -4.91 6.33 5.04
CA GLU A 73 -5.67 7.50 5.48
C GLU A 73 -4.86 8.34 6.47
N ALA A 74 -4.22 7.69 7.46
CA ALA A 74 -3.36 8.38 8.41
C ALA A 74 -2.12 9.02 7.74
N ALA A 75 -1.53 8.35 6.74
CA ALA A 75 -0.43 8.91 5.96
C ALA A 75 -0.87 10.13 5.14
N ARG A 76 -2.04 10.06 4.48
CA ARG A 76 -2.62 11.19 3.73
C ARG A 76 -2.86 12.38 4.64
N GLU A 77 -3.43 12.17 5.82
CA GLU A 77 -3.69 13.25 6.77
C GLU A 77 -2.39 13.90 7.26
N LYS A 78 -1.33 13.11 7.52
CA LYS A 78 -0.01 13.64 7.89
C LYS A 78 0.65 14.46 6.79
N LEU A 79 0.45 14.05 5.54
CA LEU A 79 0.98 14.74 4.35
C LEU A 79 0.10 15.92 3.92
N ARG A 80 -1.15 15.99 4.39
CA ARG A 80 -2.08 17.06 4.07
C ARG A 80 -1.50 18.40 4.50
N GLY A 81 -1.43 19.33 3.56
CA GLY A 81 -0.87 20.67 3.80
C GLY A 81 0.65 20.72 3.97
N ARG A 82 1.36 19.60 3.84
CA ARG A 82 2.83 19.61 3.67
C ARG A 82 3.13 19.81 2.20
N ASP A 83 3.76 20.93 1.86
CA ASP A 83 4.44 21.08 0.58
C ASP A 83 5.77 20.31 0.68
N PRO A 84 5.95 19.18 -0.03
CA PRO A 84 7.17 18.38 0.04
C PRO A 84 8.40 19.16 -0.44
N PHE A 85 8.19 20.32 -1.07
CA PHE A 85 9.22 21.23 -1.56
C PHE A 85 9.22 22.57 -0.80
N ALA A 86 8.50 22.70 0.33
CA ALA A 86 8.46 23.94 1.11
C ALA A 86 9.86 24.43 1.49
N GLU A 87 10.74 23.54 1.94
CA GLU A 87 12.14 23.83 2.27
C GLU A 87 13.02 24.09 1.05
N MET A 88 12.50 23.83 -0.16
CA MET A 88 13.21 23.98 -1.44
C MET A 88 12.87 25.29 -2.17
N LYS A 89 11.84 26.02 -1.72
CA LYS A 89 11.51 27.33 -2.29
C LYS A 89 12.65 28.32 -2.09
N GLY A 90 13.30 28.72 -3.18
CA GLY A 90 14.39 29.72 -3.20
C GLY A 90 15.79 29.16 -3.49
N LEU A 91 15.96 27.83 -3.58
CA LEU A 91 17.21 27.23 -4.03
C LEU A 91 17.21 27.08 -5.56
N ARG A 92 18.33 27.43 -6.22
CA ARG A 92 18.56 27.02 -7.61
C ARG A 92 18.70 25.50 -7.66
N TYR A 93 18.13 24.87 -8.69
CA TYR A 93 18.12 23.42 -8.89
C TYR A 93 19.51 22.76 -8.72
N ASP A 94 20.56 23.44 -9.17
CA ASP A 94 21.95 22.97 -9.08
C ASP A 94 22.48 22.91 -7.63
N ALA A 95 22.06 23.85 -6.78
CA ALA A 95 22.40 23.87 -5.36
C ALA A 95 21.68 22.75 -4.60
N TYR A 96 20.49 22.35 -5.08
CA TYR A 96 19.73 21.24 -4.53
C TYR A 96 20.41 19.90 -4.81
N ILE A 97 20.79 19.62 -6.06
CA ILE A 97 21.48 18.36 -6.42
C ILE A 97 22.76 18.23 -5.60
N ARG A 98 23.61 19.27 -5.54
CA ARG A 98 24.83 19.24 -4.72
C ARG A 98 24.53 18.98 -3.24
N ARG A 99 23.45 19.53 -2.68
CA ARG A 99 23.11 19.31 -1.27
C ARG A 99 22.59 17.88 -1.03
N ALA A 100 21.78 17.36 -1.94
CA ALA A 100 21.20 16.01 -1.84
C ALA A 100 22.23 14.90 -2.08
N THR A 101 23.22 15.13 -2.96
CA THR A 101 24.29 14.19 -3.27
C THR A 101 25.52 14.36 -2.37
N GLY A 102 25.48 15.25 -1.37
CA GLY A 102 26.63 15.54 -0.52
C GLY A 102 27.82 16.16 -1.27
N GLY A 103 27.57 16.78 -2.42
CA GLY A 103 28.58 17.40 -3.27
C GLY A 103 29.13 16.48 -4.37
N LEU A 104 28.64 15.25 -4.50
CA LEU A 104 28.98 14.38 -5.62
C LEU A 104 28.30 14.91 -6.89
N ASP A 105 29.10 15.31 -7.87
CA ASP A 105 28.61 15.76 -9.16
C ASP A 105 28.10 14.52 -9.93
N PRO A 106 26.81 14.42 -10.29
CA PRO A 106 26.26 13.26 -10.99
C PRO A 106 26.84 13.05 -12.40
N GLY A 107 27.71 13.94 -12.86
CA GLY A 107 28.40 13.88 -14.15
C GLY A 107 29.86 13.40 -14.10
N ASP A 108 30.39 12.98 -12.94
CA ASP A 108 31.79 12.53 -12.83
C ASP A 108 31.88 10.99 -12.72
N PRO A 109 32.18 10.26 -13.82
CA PRO A 109 32.42 8.83 -13.78
C PRO A 109 33.87 8.58 -13.36
N SER A 110 34.15 8.69 -12.06
CA SER A 110 35.40 8.17 -11.47
C SER A 110 35.27 6.70 -11.11
#